data_AF-A0A6P0T2M3-F1
#
_entry.id   AF-A0A6P0T2M3-F1
#
_cell.length_a   1.000
_cell.length_b   1.000
_cell.length_c   1.000
_cell.angle_alpha   90.00
_cell.angle_beta   90.00
_cell.angle_gamma   90.00
#
_symmetry.space_group_name_H-M   'P 1'
#
loop_
_entity.id
_entity.type
_entity.pdbx_description
1 polymer ?
#
loop_
_entity_poly.entity_id
_entity_poly.type
_entity_poly.pdbx_seq_one_letter_code
_entity_poly.pdbx_strand_id
1 'polypeptide(L)'
;DRLLAPAQIKTGVFKCLKAGICPEFHEQGTPQGGVVSPLLANIALDGIEKIHPSVRYADDMIIFLKPKDKAEKVLQKVERFLEERGLEISQEKTKITKATDGFDFLGWEMRVKKNGKFHCKPSVDNHRKIREKIKTVVNSSNYGAKVKARKLAPIVRGWRKYHKWCDMSDSRDSLWFMNKAANRKFRKEKKVSRYQANELCKKAFPKVKTKLFGHTMVKGTKSPYDGDLVYWSQRNSGLYDNHTSEALAEQNHSCGYCGMKFINEERVELHHIDGNHDNWKKNNHQAVHRSCHQQIHWSKSTDKPKG
;
A
#
# COMPACT_ATOMS: atom_id res chain seq x y z
N ASP A 1 -26.37 -11.20 -21.12
CA ASP A 1 -26.58 -11.90 -19.82
C ASP A 1 -26.58 -10.94 -18.65
N ARG A 2 -27.77 -10.50 -18.21
CA ARG A 2 -27.93 -9.74 -16.96
C ARG A 2 -27.96 -10.76 -15.81
N LEU A 3 -26.81 -10.98 -15.20
CA LEU A 3 -26.71 -11.78 -13.97
C LEU A 3 -27.34 -10.97 -12.83
N LEU A 4 -28.67 -11.06 -12.71
CA LEU A 4 -29.42 -10.53 -11.58
C LEU A 4 -29.15 -11.45 -10.41
N ALA A 5 -28.39 -10.98 -9.43
CA ALA A 5 -28.07 -11.75 -8.22
C ALA A 5 -29.33 -12.43 -7.64
N PRO A 6 -29.22 -13.70 -7.17
CA PRO A 6 -30.33 -14.42 -6.56
C PRO A 6 -31.05 -13.59 -5.49
N ALA A 7 -32.38 -13.69 -5.41
CA ALA A 7 -33.20 -12.88 -4.51
C ALA A 7 -32.76 -12.94 -3.04
N GLN A 8 -32.20 -14.08 -2.62
CA GLN A 8 -31.65 -14.30 -1.29
C GLN A 8 -30.43 -13.41 -1.01
N ILE A 9 -29.52 -13.26 -1.98
CA ILE A 9 -28.33 -12.41 -1.86
C ILE A 9 -28.75 -10.93 -1.84
N LYS A 10 -29.71 -10.53 -2.69
CA LYS A 10 -30.26 -9.17 -2.66
C LYS A 10 -30.87 -8.86 -1.30
N THR A 11 -31.66 -9.77 -0.74
CA THR A 11 -32.27 -9.61 0.58
C THR A 11 -31.21 -9.54 1.68
N GLY A 12 -30.15 -10.35 1.60
CA GLY A 12 -29.02 -10.31 2.52
C GLY A 12 -28.29 -8.97 2.50
N VAL A 13 -28.00 -8.43 1.30
CA VAL A 13 -27.37 -7.12 1.13
C VAL A 13 -28.29 -5.99 1.65
N PHE A 14 -29.58 -6.03 1.32
CA PHE A 14 -30.56 -5.06 1.83
C PHE A 14 -30.68 -5.08 3.36
N LYS A 15 -30.66 -6.27 3.97
CA LYS A 15 -30.65 -6.42 5.44
C LYS A 15 -29.36 -5.89 6.05
N CYS A 16 -28.20 -6.12 5.43
CA CYS A 16 -26.92 -5.58 5.90
C CYS A 16 -26.88 -4.05 5.80
N LEU A 17 -27.45 -3.47 4.74
CA LEU A 17 -27.60 -2.03 4.59
C LEU A 17 -28.54 -1.46 5.66
N LYS A 18 -29.71 -2.08 5.90
CA LYS A 18 -30.65 -1.67 6.95
C LYS A 18 -30.10 -1.84 8.38
N ALA A 19 -29.40 -2.93 8.66
CA ALA A 19 -28.80 -3.17 9.97
C ALA A 19 -27.64 -2.22 10.27
N GLY A 20 -27.01 -1.68 9.22
CA GLY A 20 -26.05 -0.61 9.37
C GLY A 20 -26.69 0.76 9.64
N ILE A 21 -27.93 0.99 9.21
CA ILE A 21 -28.64 2.22 9.50
C ILE A 21 -29.16 2.12 10.94
N CYS A 22 -28.36 2.55 11.92
CA CYS A 22 -28.84 2.78 13.28
C CYS A 22 -30.10 3.68 13.21
N PRO A 23 -31.23 3.33 13.86
CA PRO A 23 -32.52 3.99 13.64
C PRO A 23 -32.60 5.48 14.03
N GLU A 24 -31.54 6.05 14.62
CA GLU A 24 -31.57 7.40 15.19
C GLU A 24 -30.89 8.49 14.35
N PHE A 25 -30.33 8.16 13.18
CA PHE A 25 -29.86 9.19 12.23
C PHE A 25 -30.34 8.86 10.83
N HIS A 26 -31.36 9.59 10.39
CA HIS A 26 -31.81 9.57 9.00
C HIS A 26 -30.80 10.39 8.16
N GLU A 27 -30.48 9.86 6.96
CA GLU A 27 -29.84 10.56 5.82
C GLU A 27 -28.31 10.63 5.66
N GLN A 28 -27.45 10.00 6.47
CA GLN A 28 -26.00 9.99 6.15
C GLN A 28 -25.29 8.67 6.38
N GLY A 29 -25.03 7.97 5.26
CA GLY A 29 -23.94 7.02 5.10
C GLY A 29 -24.16 5.60 5.61
N THR A 30 -23.63 4.62 4.87
CA THR A 30 -23.41 3.27 5.40
C THR A 30 -22.41 3.33 6.55
N PRO A 31 -22.57 2.54 7.64
CA PRO A 31 -21.56 2.47 8.69
C PRO A 31 -20.22 2.09 8.10
N GLN A 32 -19.23 2.95 8.33
CA GLN A 32 -17.84 2.62 8.08
C GLN A 32 -17.44 1.45 8.98
N GLY A 33 -17.57 0.23 8.47
CA GLY A 33 -17.27 -0.98 9.23
C GLY A 33 -17.83 -2.28 8.65
N GLY A 34 -18.80 -2.22 7.72
CA GLY A 34 -19.21 -3.42 7.00
C GLY A 34 -18.15 -3.87 6.00
N VAL A 35 -17.71 -5.12 6.06
CA VAL A 35 -16.76 -5.74 5.09
C VAL A 35 -17.22 -5.54 3.62
N VAL A 36 -18.52 -5.34 3.43
CA VAL A 36 -19.19 -5.18 2.13
C VAL A 36 -19.23 -3.71 1.65
N SER A 37 -19.03 -2.72 2.53
CA SER A 37 -19.12 -1.29 2.17
C SER A 37 -18.10 -0.85 1.12
N PRO A 38 -16.81 -1.23 1.17
CA PRO A 38 -15.83 -0.86 0.14
C PRO A 38 -16.19 -1.47 -1.23
N LEU A 39 -16.77 -2.67 -1.23
CA LEU A 39 -17.22 -3.33 -2.45
C LEU A 39 -18.42 -2.59 -3.06
N LEU A 40 -19.40 -2.23 -2.23
CA LEU A 40 -20.57 -1.48 -2.69
C LEU A 40 -20.20 -0.08 -3.19
N ALA A 41 -19.26 0.61 -2.54
CA ALA A 41 -18.75 1.89 -3.03
C ALA A 41 -18.10 1.74 -4.41
N ASN A 42 -17.30 0.68 -4.61
CA ASN A 42 -16.69 0.40 -5.91
C ASN A 42 -17.72 0.07 -7.00
N ILE A 43 -18.79 -0.65 -6.67
CA ILE A 43 -19.89 -0.95 -7.59
C ILE A 43 -20.71 0.31 -7.90
N ALA A 44 -21.02 1.12 -6.90
CA ALA A 44 -21.76 2.36 -7.09
C ALA A 44 -21.01 3.32 -8.00
N LEU A 45 -19.69 3.45 -7.82
CA LEU A 45 -18.83 4.30 -8.62
C LEU A 45 -18.36 3.66 -9.94
N ASP A 46 -18.80 2.44 -10.27
CA ASP A 46 -18.43 1.79 -11.52
C ASP A 46 -19.02 2.51 -12.74
N GLY A 47 -18.19 2.71 -13.77
CA GLY A 47 -18.54 3.43 -14.99
C GLY A 47 -18.18 4.92 -14.99
N ILE A 48 -17.77 5.50 -13.86
CA ILE A 48 -17.33 6.92 -13.80
C ILE A 48 -16.10 7.18 -14.71
N GLU A 49 -15.25 6.17 -14.86
CA GLU A 49 -14.04 6.21 -15.70
C GLU A 49 -14.36 6.31 -17.21
N LYS A 50 -15.59 6.00 -17.62
CA LYS A 50 -16.04 6.16 -19.02
C LYS A 50 -16.30 7.62 -19.40
N ILE A 51 -16.51 8.50 -18.42
CA ILE A 51 -16.81 9.92 -18.65
C ILE A 51 -15.58 10.64 -19.16
N HIS A 52 -14.42 10.39 -18.54
CA HIS A 52 -13.16 11.04 -18.85
C HIS A 52 -11.98 10.18 -18.37
N PRO A 53 -10.81 10.24 -19.04
CA PRO A 53 -9.58 9.68 -18.50
C PRO A 53 -9.34 10.09 -17.04
N SER A 54 -9.42 9.11 -16.14
CA SER A 54 -9.29 9.31 -14.71
C SER A 54 -8.53 8.15 -14.06
N VAL A 55 -8.04 8.41 -12.85
CA VAL A 55 -7.49 7.39 -11.94
C VAL A 55 -8.29 7.48 -10.67
N ARG A 56 -8.88 6.36 -10.26
CA ARG A 56 -9.69 6.25 -9.05
C ARG A 56 -9.04 5.29 -8.06
N TYR A 57 -9.10 5.66 -6.78
CA TYR A 57 -8.75 4.81 -5.67
C TYR A 57 -9.84 4.92 -4.60
N ALA A 58 -10.73 3.92 -4.55
CA ALA A 58 -11.97 3.97 -3.78
C ALA A 58 -12.77 5.24 -4.09
N ASP A 59 -12.81 6.17 -3.14
CA ASP A 59 -13.56 7.43 -3.16
C ASP A 59 -12.73 8.58 -3.77
N ASP A 60 -11.40 8.48 -3.71
CA ASP A 60 -10.48 9.50 -4.21
C ASP A 60 -10.27 9.33 -5.73
N MET A 61 -10.52 10.39 -6.50
CA MET A 61 -10.41 10.37 -7.96
C MET A 61 -9.59 11.55 -8.49
N ILE A 62 -8.77 11.28 -9.50
CA ILE A 62 -8.08 12.29 -10.31
C ILE A 62 -8.64 12.22 -11.74
N ILE A 63 -9.04 13.36 -12.30
CA ILE A 63 -9.45 13.46 -13.71
C ILE A 63 -8.40 14.26 -14.47
N PHE A 64 -7.89 13.69 -15.57
CA PHE A 64 -6.88 14.34 -16.40
C PHE A 64 -7.54 15.12 -17.53
N LEU A 65 -7.58 16.45 -17.44
CA LEU A 65 -8.13 17.31 -18.49
C LEU A 65 -7.14 17.50 -19.65
N LYS A 66 -7.60 17.39 -20.89
CA LYS A 66 -6.82 17.74 -22.08
C LYS A 66 -6.91 19.25 -22.35
N PRO A 67 -5.99 19.84 -23.14
CA PRO A 67 -5.98 21.29 -23.38
C PRO A 67 -7.26 21.89 -23.97
N LYS A 68 -8.10 21.08 -24.63
CA LYS A 68 -9.38 21.52 -25.23
C LYS A 68 -10.59 21.28 -24.31
N ASP A 69 -10.39 20.61 -23.17
CA ASP A 69 -11.49 20.25 -22.29
C ASP A 69 -11.84 21.41 -21.35
N LYS A 70 -13.13 21.68 -21.20
CA LYS A 70 -13.63 22.64 -20.21
C LYS A 70 -13.85 21.90 -18.90
N ALA A 71 -13.09 22.26 -17.85
CA ALA A 71 -13.16 21.62 -16.54
C ALA A 71 -14.59 21.59 -15.97
N GLU A 72 -15.32 22.71 -16.09
CA GLU A 72 -16.71 22.85 -15.64
C GLU A 72 -17.65 21.83 -16.29
N LYS A 73 -17.52 21.59 -17.60
CA LYS A 73 -18.35 20.62 -18.31
C LYS A 73 -18.07 19.19 -17.88
N VAL A 74 -16.81 18.88 -17.55
CA VAL A 74 -16.44 17.55 -17.06
C VAL A 74 -16.95 17.36 -15.64
N LEU A 75 -16.83 18.40 -14.79
CA LEU A 75 -17.36 18.39 -13.43
C LEU A 75 -18.87 18.17 -13.41
N GLN A 76 -19.64 18.91 -14.23
CA GLN A 76 -21.10 18.75 -14.34
C GLN A 76 -21.52 17.34 -14.77
N LYS A 77 -20.76 16.70 -15.67
CA LYS A 77 -21.03 15.31 -16.08
C LYS A 77 -20.82 14.33 -14.93
N VAL A 78 -19.80 14.58 -14.11
CA VAL A 78 -19.51 13.76 -12.93
C VAL A 78 -20.55 13.99 -11.84
N GLU A 79 -20.97 15.24 -11.60
CA GLU A 79 -22.04 15.60 -10.68
C GLU A 79 -23.33 14.87 -11.05
N ARG A 80 -23.79 14.99 -12.30
CA ARG A 80 -24.98 14.28 -12.78
C ARG A 80 -24.88 12.75 -12.59
N PHE A 81 -23.71 12.17 -12.83
CA PHE A 81 -23.49 10.73 -12.66
C PHE A 81 -23.60 10.29 -11.19
N LEU A 82 -23.14 11.13 -10.27
CA LEU A 82 -23.20 10.89 -8.83
C LEU A 82 -24.61 11.17 -8.27
N GLU A 83 -25.29 12.20 -8.76
CA GLU A 83 -26.69 12.52 -8.41
C GLU A 83 -27.64 11.37 -8.75
N GLU A 84 -27.48 10.72 -9.92
CA GLU A 84 -28.25 9.51 -10.29
C GLU A 84 -28.10 8.37 -9.27
N ARG A 85 -27.02 8.40 -8.47
CA ARG A 85 -26.69 7.40 -7.45
C ARG A 85 -26.92 7.90 -6.03
N GLY A 86 -27.45 9.11 -5.86
CA GLY A 86 -27.69 9.74 -4.56
C GLY A 86 -26.41 10.13 -3.83
N LEU A 87 -25.33 10.43 -4.55
CA LEU A 87 -24.06 10.88 -4.00
C LEU A 87 -23.78 12.33 -4.39
N GLU A 88 -23.21 13.09 -3.46
CA GLU A 88 -22.83 14.49 -3.68
C GLU A 88 -21.31 14.65 -3.68
N ILE A 89 -20.82 15.58 -4.51
CA ILE A 89 -19.41 15.96 -4.52
C ILE A 89 -19.16 16.96 -3.39
N SER A 90 -18.14 16.70 -2.57
CA SER A 90 -17.62 17.70 -1.66
C SER A 90 -16.86 18.77 -2.45
N GLN A 91 -17.53 19.90 -2.71
CA GLN A 91 -16.96 21.05 -3.43
C GLN A 91 -15.67 21.55 -2.77
N GLU A 92 -15.59 21.52 -1.44
CA GLU A 92 -14.38 21.93 -0.69
C GLU A 92 -13.15 21.07 -0.97
N LYS A 93 -13.35 19.78 -1.27
CA LYS A 93 -12.25 18.85 -1.59
C LYS A 93 -11.87 18.87 -3.07
N THR A 94 -12.75 19.41 -3.91
CA THR A 94 -12.56 19.40 -5.36
C THR A 94 -11.71 20.59 -5.77
N LYS A 95 -10.49 20.33 -6.22
CA LYS A 95 -9.54 21.37 -6.60
C LYS A 95 -9.10 21.20 -8.05
N ILE A 96 -9.27 22.25 -8.84
CA ILE A 96 -8.71 22.33 -10.19
C ILE A 96 -7.29 22.89 -10.07
N THR A 97 -6.30 22.07 -10.39
CA THR A 97 -4.89 22.46 -10.35
C THR A 97 -4.18 22.07 -11.64
N LYS A 98 -3.22 22.88 -12.07
CA LYS A 98 -2.32 22.49 -13.17
C LYS A 98 -1.36 21.41 -12.66
N ALA A 99 -1.05 20.44 -13.52
CA ALA A 99 -0.06 19.41 -13.22
C ALA A 99 1.33 20.00 -12.87
N THR A 100 1.62 21.23 -13.33
CA THR A 100 2.86 21.97 -13.03
C THR A 100 2.95 22.52 -11.62
N ASP A 101 1.81 22.82 -11.01
CA ASP A 101 1.73 23.42 -9.67
C ASP A 101 1.78 22.31 -8.62
N GLY A 102 1.24 21.14 -8.98
CA GLY A 102 1.25 19.92 -8.20
C GLY A 102 -0.03 19.74 -7.38
N PHE A 103 -0.32 18.50 -7.04
CA PHE A 103 -1.49 18.11 -6.26
C PHE A 103 -1.18 16.93 -5.34
N ASP A 104 -1.95 16.79 -4.27
CA ASP A 104 -1.82 15.70 -3.32
C ASP A 104 -2.77 14.55 -3.65
N PHE A 105 -2.27 13.32 -3.70
CA PHE A 105 -3.05 12.11 -3.90
C PHE A 105 -2.43 10.92 -3.16
N LEU A 106 -3.23 10.17 -2.40
CA LEU A 106 -2.80 9.01 -1.59
C LEU A 106 -1.58 9.29 -0.67
N GLY A 107 -1.46 10.54 -0.20
CA GLY A 107 -0.36 10.98 0.66
C GLY A 107 0.94 11.29 -0.08
N TRP A 108 0.90 11.44 -1.41
CA TRP A 108 2.00 11.89 -2.25
C TRP A 108 1.65 13.22 -2.91
N GLU A 109 2.60 14.14 -2.95
CA GLU A 109 2.55 15.34 -3.77
C GLU A 109 3.12 14.99 -5.15
N MET A 110 2.27 15.02 -6.16
CA MET A 110 2.58 14.76 -7.56
C MET A 110 2.73 16.07 -8.31
N ARG A 111 3.81 16.22 -9.08
CA ARG A 111 4.10 17.43 -9.86
C ARG A 111 4.84 17.10 -11.15
N VAL A 112 4.45 17.75 -12.24
CA VAL A 112 5.20 17.74 -13.50
C VAL A 112 6.11 18.96 -13.52
N LYS A 113 7.43 18.76 -13.59
CA LYS A 113 8.37 19.88 -13.72
C LYS A 113 8.27 20.50 -15.12
N LYS A 114 8.72 21.74 -15.28
CA LYS A 114 8.72 22.46 -16.58
C LYS A 114 9.48 21.70 -17.69
N ASN A 115 10.41 20.82 -17.33
CA ASN A 115 11.15 19.96 -18.25
C ASN A 115 10.39 18.68 -18.65
N GLY A 116 9.09 18.57 -18.34
CA GLY A 116 8.26 17.40 -18.62
C GLY A 116 8.52 16.19 -17.70
N LYS A 117 9.51 16.26 -16.80
CA LYS A 117 9.76 15.14 -15.87
C LYS A 117 8.72 15.12 -14.76
N PHE A 118 8.11 13.96 -14.57
CA PHE A 118 7.24 13.70 -13.44
C PHE A 118 8.06 13.60 -12.16
N HIS A 119 7.56 14.18 -11.07
CA HIS A 119 8.17 14.18 -9.76
C HIS A 119 7.10 13.85 -8.72
N CYS A 120 7.40 12.91 -7.84
CA CYS A 120 6.51 12.45 -6.80
C CYS A 120 7.29 12.42 -5.48
N LYS A 121 6.80 13.14 -4.47
CA LYS A 121 7.38 13.18 -3.13
C LYS A 121 6.28 12.97 -2.09
N PRO A 122 6.59 12.60 -0.84
CA PRO A 122 5.58 12.54 0.21
C PRO A 122 4.91 13.91 0.41
N SER A 123 3.57 13.91 0.56
CA SER A 123 2.80 15.13 0.88
C SER A 123 3.25 15.71 2.22
N VAL A 124 3.12 17.03 2.37
CA VAL A 124 3.44 17.77 3.59
C VAL A 124 2.72 17.18 4.79
N ASP A 125 1.44 16.82 4.64
CA ASP A 125 0.63 16.30 5.74
C ASP A 125 0.99 14.86 6.09
N ASN A 126 1.36 14.04 5.10
CA ASN A 126 1.92 12.72 5.37
C ASN A 126 3.23 12.84 6.17
N HIS A 127 4.12 13.75 5.75
CA HIS A 127 5.36 14.02 6.47
C HIS A 127 5.11 14.54 7.90
N ARG A 128 4.07 15.36 8.10
CA ARG A 128 3.66 15.85 9.42
C ARG A 128 3.21 14.70 10.32
N LYS A 129 2.32 13.83 9.82
CA LYS A 129 1.81 12.67 10.56
C LYS A 129 2.93 11.71 10.98
N ILE A 130 3.88 11.39 10.10
CA ILE A 130 5.02 10.52 10.47
C ILE A 130 5.94 11.20 11.50
N ARG A 131 6.16 12.51 11.36
CA ARG A 131 6.96 13.30 12.30
C ARG A 131 6.35 13.26 13.70
N GLU A 132 5.04 13.44 13.82
CA GLU A 132 4.32 13.38 15.09
C GLU A 132 4.40 11.99 15.73
N LYS A 133 4.20 10.93 14.94
CA LYS A 133 4.37 9.54 15.42
C LYS A 133 5.77 9.29 15.97
N ILE A 134 6.81 9.70 15.24
CA ILE A 134 8.20 9.56 15.69
C ILE A 134 8.44 10.41 16.94
N LYS A 135 7.99 11.66 16.96
CA LYS A 135 8.16 12.59 18.09
C LYS A 135 7.53 12.03 19.36
N THR A 136 6.34 11.45 19.25
CA THR A 136 5.63 10.80 20.37
C THR A 136 6.46 9.66 20.97
N VAL A 137 7.04 8.79 20.14
CA VAL A 137 7.87 7.68 20.62
C VAL A 137 9.21 8.17 21.21
N VAL A 138 9.84 9.15 20.56
CA VAL A 138 11.14 9.69 20.99
C VAL A 138 11.02 10.46 22.31
N ASN A 139 9.95 11.23 22.51
CA ASN A 139 9.73 12.06 23.68
C ASN A 139 9.08 11.34 24.86
N SER A 140 8.56 10.12 24.68
CA SER A 140 8.04 9.34 25.79
C SER A 140 9.13 9.08 26.85
N SER A 141 8.87 9.53 28.08
CA SER A 141 9.74 9.34 29.25
C SER A 141 9.79 7.88 29.71
N ASN A 142 8.73 7.12 29.45
CA ASN A 142 8.58 5.74 29.90
C ASN A 142 9.46 4.72 29.14
N TYR A 143 10.15 5.15 28.06
CA TYR A 143 10.96 4.27 27.23
C TYR A 143 12.44 4.65 27.27
N GLY A 144 13.29 3.66 27.55
CA GLY A 144 14.73 3.77 27.29
C GLY A 144 15.08 3.66 25.80
N ALA A 145 16.33 3.99 25.44
CA ALA A 145 16.78 4.10 24.05
C ALA A 145 16.58 2.81 23.25
N LYS A 146 16.83 1.64 23.85
CA LYS A 146 16.61 0.34 23.20
C LYS A 146 15.15 0.10 22.84
N VAL A 147 14.22 0.44 23.74
CA VAL A 147 12.78 0.26 23.53
C VAL A 147 12.28 1.25 22.48
N LYS A 148 12.73 2.51 22.55
CA LYS A 148 12.44 3.54 21.54
C LYS A 148 12.89 3.08 20.15
N ALA A 149 14.11 2.57 20.02
CA ALA A 149 14.62 2.08 18.75
C ALA A 149 13.77 0.92 18.18
N ARG A 150 13.38 -0.04 19.03
CA ARG A 150 12.49 -1.15 18.63
C ARG A 150 11.12 -0.68 18.16
N LYS A 151 10.52 0.32 18.82
CA LYS A 151 9.22 0.89 18.42
C LYS A 151 9.29 1.76 17.16
N LEU A 152 10.39 2.50 16.98
CA LEU A 152 10.59 3.35 15.80
C LEU A 152 10.85 2.55 14.52
N ALA A 153 11.60 1.45 14.62
CA ALA A 153 11.98 0.63 13.47
C ALA A 153 10.81 0.20 12.56
N PRO A 154 9.70 -0.40 13.05
CA PRO A 154 8.58 -0.79 12.20
C PRO A 154 7.85 0.42 11.59
N ILE A 155 7.71 1.52 12.34
CA ILE A 155 7.05 2.75 11.88
C ILE A 155 7.83 3.34 10.70
N VAL A 156 9.14 3.54 10.88
CA VAL A 156 10.01 4.11 9.84
C VAL A 156 10.12 3.16 8.64
N ARG A 157 10.23 1.84 8.89
CA ARG A 157 10.29 0.84 7.82
C ARG A 157 9.02 0.84 6.98
N GLY A 158 7.84 0.82 7.62
CA GLY A 158 6.56 0.85 6.93
C GLY A 158 6.42 2.10 6.07
N TRP A 159 6.73 3.26 6.65
CA TRP A 159 6.68 4.54 5.94
C TRP A 159 7.64 4.58 4.73
N ARG A 160 8.90 4.17 4.91
CA ARG A 160 9.88 4.09 3.81
C ARG A 160 9.50 3.07 2.74
N LYS A 161 8.85 1.96 3.10
CA LYS A 161 8.34 0.97 2.14
C LYS A 161 7.19 1.53 1.32
N TYR A 162 6.26 2.25 1.94
CA TYR A 162 5.15 2.90 1.24
C TYR A 162 5.64 3.96 0.25
N HIS A 163 6.61 4.78 0.68
CA HIS A 163 7.19 5.85 -0.14
C HIS A 163 8.41 5.40 -0.98
N LYS A 164 8.65 4.09 -1.16
CA LYS A 164 9.85 3.56 -1.83
C LYS A 164 9.97 3.98 -3.31
N TRP A 165 8.83 4.34 -3.92
CA TRP A 165 8.71 4.77 -5.31
C TRP A 165 8.78 6.28 -5.49
N CYS A 166 8.77 7.04 -4.39
CA CYS A 166 8.86 8.49 -4.40
C CYS A 166 10.32 8.95 -4.35
N ASP A 167 10.55 10.19 -4.73
CA ASP A 167 11.80 10.87 -4.46
C ASP A 167 11.93 11.14 -2.96
N MET A 168 12.94 10.53 -2.35
CA MET A 168 13.29 10.70 -0.93
C MET A 168 14.67 11.35 -0.75
N SER A 169 15.21 11.98 -1.80
CA SER A 169 16.52 12.61 -1.77
C SER A 169 16.57 13.83 -0.85
N ASP A 170 15.44 14.49 -0.60
CA ASP A 170 15.36 15.63 0.29
C ASP A 170 15.72 15.26 1.75
N SER A 171 16.47 16.14 2.41
CA SER A 171 16.76 16.14 3.85
C SER A 171 15.51 15.96 4.73
N ARG A 172 14.39 16.55 4.31
CA ARG A 172 13.08 16.37 4.95
C ARG A 172 12.64 14.91 4.85
N ASP A 173 12.57 14.39 3.64
CA ASP A 173 11.94 13.10 3.35
C ASP A 173 12.86 11.90 3.66
N SER A 174 14.17 12.11 3.74
CA SER A 174 15.13 11.15 4.28
C SER A 174 15.01 10.95 5.80
N LEU A 175 14.19 11.76 6.50
CA LEU A 175 14.00 11.78 7.96
C LEU A 175 15.29 12.11 8.74
N TRP A 176 16.23 12.82 8.10
CA TRP A 176 17.54 13.10 8.69
C TRP A 176 17.45 13.86 10.01
N PHE A 177 16.61 14.91 10.05
CA PHE A 177 16.39 15.70 11.27
C PHE A 177 15.82 14.86 12.42
N MET A 178 14.89 13.96 12.12
CA MET A 178 14.28 13.07 13.12
C MET A 178 15.28 12.06 13.66
N ASN A 179 16.15 11.53 12.79
CA ASN A 179 17.23 10.65 13.21
C ASN A 179 18.22 11.38 14.12
N LYS A 180 18.62 12.61 13.77
CA LYS A 180 19.47 13.44 14.64
C LYS A 180 18.82 13.75 15.99
N ALA A 181 17.52 14.08 16.00
CA ALA A 181 16.77 14.33 17.24
C ALA A 181 16.72 13.08 18.13
N ALA A 182 16.44 11.90 17.55
CA ALA A 182 16.47 10.63 18.27
C ALA A 182 17.87 10.33 18.83
N ASN A 183 18.92 10.53 18.04
CA ASN A 183 20.31 10.32 18.48
C ASN A 183 20.66 11.22 19.67
N ARG A 184 20.29 12.51 19.60
CA ARG A 184 20.48 13.45 20.71
C ARG A 184 19.79 12.98 21.99
N LYS A 185 18.59 12.39 21.90
CA LYS A 185 17.87 11.83 23.05
C LYS A 185 18.54 10.56 23.57
N PHE A 186 18.96 9.64 22.70
CA PHE A 186 19.63 8.40 23.12
C PHE A 186 20.97 8.69 23.82
N ARG A 187 21.71 9.72 23.38
CA ARG A 187 22.95 10.16 24.02
C ARG A 187 22.78 10.76 25.41
N LYS A 188 21.58 11.21 25.78
CA LYS A 188 21.31 11.74 27.12
C LYS A 188 21.16 10.63 28.17
N GLU A 189 21.00 9.37 27.74
CA GLU A 189 20.93 8.25 28.66
C GLU A 189 22.33 7.85 29.15
N LYS A 190 22.58 7.98 30.46
CA LYS A 190 23.88 7.70 31.09
C LYS A 190 24.46 6.32 30.75
N LYS A 191 23.60 5.33 30.49
CA LYS A 191 23.98 3.94 30.19
C LYS A 191 24.31 3.67 28.71
N VAL A 192 24.27 4.69 27.84
CA VAL A 192 24.42 4.52 26.39
C VAL A 192 25.65 5.29 25.89
N SER A 193 26.65 4.56 25.39
CA SER A 193 27.82 5.19 24.78
C SER A 193 27.47 5.86 23.45
N ARG A 194 28.33 6.79 23.00
CA ARG A 194 28.16 7.48 21.71
C ARG A 194 28.02 6.48 20.54
N TYR A 195 28.78 5.39 20.58
CA TYR A 195 28.73 4.32 19.59
C TYR A 195 27.40 3.56 19.64
N GLN A 196 26.96 3.17 20.84
CA GLN A 196 25.69 2.47 21.03
C GLN A 196 24.48 3.31 20.59
N ALA A 197 24.49 4.61 20.85
CA ALA A 197 23.43 5.52 20.40
C ALA A 197 23.36 5.57 18.86
N ASN A 198 24.51 5.61 18.18
CA ASN A 198 24.56 5.59 16.71
C ASN A 198 24.02 4.27 16.14
N GLU A 199 24.37 3.13 16.74
CA GLU A 199 23.86 1.81 16.32
C GLU A 199 22.35 1.68 16.56
N LEU A 200 21.84 2.16 17.69
CA LEU A 200 20.40 2.20 17.96
C LEU A 200 19.65 3.08 16.96
N CYS A 201 20.23 4.21 16.57
CA CYS A 201 19.67 5.07 15.52
C CYS A 201 19.65 4.38 14.14
N LYS A 202 20.71 3.65 13.77
CA LYS A 202 20.73 2.85 12.53
C LYS A 202 19.62 1.80 12.53
N LYS A 203 19.39 1.14 13.67
CA LYS A 203 18.30 0.16 13.84
C LYS A 203 16.91 0.82 13.82
N ALA A 204 16.77 2.00 14.43
CA ALA A 204 15.52 2.75 14.50
C ALA A 204 15.10 3.36 13.14
N PHE A 205 16.07 3.75 12.31
CA PHE A 205 15.85 4.36 10.99
C PHE A 205 16.45 3.48 9.86
N PRO A 206 15.91 2.26 9.65
CA PRO A 206 16.46 1.32 8.69
C PRO A 206 16.40 1.90 7.27
N LYS A 207 17.53 1.84 6.55
CA LYS A 207 17.57 2.24 5.13
C LYS A 207 16.74 1.25 4.31
N VAL A 208 15.94 1.77 3.40
CA VAL A 208 15.21 0.99 2.39
C VAL A 208 15.71 1.47 1.04
N LYS A 209 16.03 0.54 0.14
CA LYS A 209 16.42 0.90 -1.24
C LYS A 209 15.23 1.58 -1.90
N THR A 210 15.38 2.85 -2.25
CA THR A 210 14.40 3.59 -3.06
C THR A 210 14.65 3.27 -4.53
N LYS A 211 13.58 2.98 -5.27
CA LYS A 211 13.63 2.80 -6.72
C LYS A 211 12.75 3.89 -7.32
N LEU A 212 13.33 5.04 -7.62
CA LEU A 212 12.59 6.15 -8.20
C LEU A 212 12.01 5.71 -9.55
N PHE A 213 10.68 5.71 -9.68
CA PHE A 213 9.96 5.24 -10.88
C PHE A 213 10.29 3.82 -11.35
N GLY A 214 10.86 2.97 -10.49
CA GLY A 214 11.24 1.60 -10.88
C GLY A 214 10.07 0.62 -10.98
N HIS A 215 8.85 1.11 -11.18
CA HIS A 215 7.68 0.26 -11.36
C HIS A 215 7.55 -0.06 -12.85
N THR A 216 7.38 -1.33 -13.18
CA THR A 216 7.03 -1.73 -14.55
C THR A 216 5.60 -1.28 -14.82
N MET A 217 5.44 -0.38 -15.80
CA MET A 217 4.12 0.10 -16.25
C MET A 217 3.23 -1.09 -16.61
N VAL A 218 1.98 -1.03 -16.16
CA VAL A 218 0.96 -2.00 -16.59
C VAL A 218 0.64 -1.70 -18.06
N LYS A 219 0.54 -2.72 -18.91
CA LYS A 219 0.05 -2.54 -20.29
C LYS A 219 -1.41 -2.07 -20.21
N GLY A 220 -1.78 -1.02 -20.93
CA GLY A 220 -3.02 -0.27 -20.66
C GLY A 220 -4.34 -1.06 -20.65
N THR A 221 -4.41 -2.21 -21.34
CA THR A 221 -5.60 -3.08 -21.37
C THR A 221 -5.54 -4.25 -20.39
N LYS A 222 -4.44 -4.39 -19.63
CA LYS A 222 -4.24 -5.50 -18.71
C LYS A 222 -4.87 -5.20 -17.36
N SER A 223 -5.69 -6.12 -16.88
CA SER A 223 -6.32 -6.10 -15.57
C SER A 223 -5.86 -7.30 -14.75
N PRO A 224 -5.60 -7.21 -13.44
CA PRO A 224 -5.33 -8.38 -12.59
C PRO A 224 -6.30 -9.54 -12.75
N TYR A 225 -7.51 -9.24 -13.23
CA TYR A 225 -8.62 -10.17 -13.42
C TYR A 225 -8.84 -10.54 -14.91
N ASP A 226 -7.91 -10.19 -15.81
CA ASP A 226 -8.00 -10.52 -17.24
C ASP A 226 -7.62 -11.98 -17.57
N GLY A 227 -7.24 -12.76 -16.56
CA GLY A 227 -6.83 -14.16 -16.70
C GLY A 227 -5.39 -14.34 -17.22
N ASP A 228 -4.64 -13.27 -17.51
CA ASP A 228 -3.24 -13.34 -17.94
C ASP A 228 -2.30 -13.51 -16.72
N LEU A 229 -2.43 -14.68 -16.09
CA LEU A 229 -1.62 -15.05 -14.94
C LEU A 229 -0.12 -14.98 -15.23
N VAL A 230 0.30 -15.21 -16.49
CA VAL A 230 1.72 -15.17 -16.88
C VAL A 230 2.25 -13.75 -16.80
N TYR A 231 1.56 -12.79 -17.42
CA TYR A 231 1.94 -11.38 -17.38
C TYR A 231 2.00 -10.85 -15.95
N TRP A 232 0.97 -11.14 -15.14
CA TRP A 232 0.90 -10.65 -13.77
C TRP A 232 1.93 -11.29 -12.85
N SER A 233 2.19 -12.58 -13.01
CA SER A 233 3.18 -13.30 -12.20
C SER A 233 4.61 -12.86 -12.53
N GLN A 234 4.93 -12.70 -13.83
CA GLN A 234 6.21 -12.15 -14.28
C GLN A 234 6.40 -10.70 -13.80
N ARG A 235 5.37 -9.86 -13.93
CA ARG A 235 5.42 -8.47 -13.46
C ARG A 235 5.62 -8.38 -11.95
N ASN A 236 4.90 -9.19 -11.18
CA ASN A 236 4.99 -9.18 -9.72
C ASN A 236 6.34 -9.71 -9.22
N SER A 237 6.97 -10.65 -9.94
CA SER A 237 8.31 -11.14 -9.60
C SER A 237 9.36 -10.02 -9.48
N GLY A 238 9.25 -8.96 -10.28
CA GLY A 238 10.13 -7.79 -10.22
C GLY A 238 9.88 -6.86 -9.02
N LEU A 239 8.79 -7.07 -8.28
CA LEU A 239 8.44 -6.34 -7.06
C LEU A 239 9.02 -6.98 -5.79
N TYR A 240 9.40 -8.26 -5.85
CA TYR A 240 9.99 -8.99 -4.73
C TYR A 240 11.51 -8.74 -4.61
N ASP A 241 12.04 -8.96 -3.40
CA ASP A 241 13.47 -8.85 -3.11
C ASP A 241 14.27 -9.92 -3.89
N ASN A 242 15.57 -9.69 -4.12
CA ASN A 242 16.42 -10.49 -5.02
C ASN A 242 16.24 -12.02 -4.84
N HIS A 243 16.26 -12.54 -3.61
CA HIS A 243 16.13 -13.98 -3.37
C HIS A 243 14.77 -14.54 -3.78
N THR A 244 13.69 -13.82 -3.52
CA THR A 244 12.33 -14.25 -3.90
C THR A 244 12.12 -14.11 -5.40
N SER A 245 12.67 -13.05 -6.00
CA SER A 245 12.61 -12.82 -7.45
C SER A 245 13.39 -13.90 -8.22
N GLU A 246 14.58 -14.27 -7.74
CA GLU A 246 15.40 -15.35 -8.29
C GLU A 246 14.69 -16.70 -8.19
N ALA A 247 14.17 -17.08 -7.01
CA ALA A 247 13.42 -18.32 -6.83
C ALA A 247 12.15 -18.36 -7.72
N LEU A 248 11.46 -17.23 -7.87
CA LEU A 248 10.31 -17.12 -8.78
C LEU A 248 10.70 -17.31 -10.25
N ALA A 249 11.83 -16.75 -10.68
CA ALA A 249 12.33 -16.89 -12.04
C ALA A 249 12.76 -18.34 -12.34
N GLU A 250 13.49 -18.97 -11.41
CA GLU A 250 13.92 -20.38 -11.51
C GLU A 250 12.73 -21.34 -11.55
N GLN A 251 11.64 -21.02 -10.85
CA GLN A 251 10.42 -21.83 -10.80
C GLN A 251 9.39 -21.47 -11.89
N ASN A 252 9.75 -20.65 -12.89
CA ASN A 252 8.82 -20.17 -13.92
C ASN A 252 7.50 -19.57 -13.35
N HIS A 253 7.64 -18.87 -12.23
CA HIS A 253 6.56 -18.28 -11.45
C HIS A 253 5.46 -19.27 -11.01
N SER A 254 5.83 -20.53 -10.79
CA SER A 254 5.00 -21.55 -10.18
C SER A 254 5.40 -21.78 -8.72
N CYS A 255 4.43 -22.11 -7.88
CA CYS A 255 4.68 -22.47 -6.49
C CYS A 255 5.38 -23.82 -6.46
N GLY A 256 6.52 -23.87 -5.75
CA GLY A 256 7.32 -25.09 -5.70
C GLY A 256 6.72 -26.25 -4.89
N TYR A 257 5.61 -26.02 -4.19
CA TYR A 257 4.87 -27.06 -3.46
C TYR A 257 3.69 -27.62 -4.28
N CYS A 258 2.82 -26.75 -4.81
CA CYS A 258 1.60 -27.18 -5.49
C CYS A 258 1.67 -27.10 -7.03
N GLY A 259 2.74 -26.55 -7.61
CA GLY A 259 2.91 -26.38 -9.05
C GLY A 259 2.02 -25.31 -9.70
N MET A 260 1.07 -24.73 -8.97
CA MET A 260 0.19 -23.68 -9.49
C MET A 260 0.92 -22.34 -9.62
N LYS A 261 0.54 -21.53 -10.62
CA LYS A 261 1.12 -20.19 -10.82
C LYS A 261 0.65 -19.22 -9.75
N PHE A 262 1.53 -18.31 -9.33
CA PHE A 262 1.18 -17.26 -8.39
C PHE A 262 0.19 -16.27 -9.00
N ILE A 263 -0.96 -16.09 -8.34
CA ILE A 263 -1.95 -15.06 -8.67
C ILE A 263 -1.59 -13.71 -8.02
N ASN A 264 -2.16 -12.63 -8.56
CA ASN A 264 -1.73 -11.26 -8.25
C ASN A 264 -1.89 -10.86 -6.77
N GLU A 265 -2.89 -11.41 -6.08
CA GLU A 265 -3.22 -11.06 -4.69
C GLU A 265 -2.56 -12.00 -3.65
N GLU A 266 -1.94 -13.10 -4.10
CA GLU A 266 -1.35 -14.06 -3.19
C GLU A 266 0.03 -13.64 -2.71
N ARG A 267 0.22 -13.73 -1.39
CA ARG A 267 1.50 -13.44 -0.77
C ARG A 267 2.46 -14.61 -1.01
N VAL A 268 3.52 -14.35 -1.76
CA VAL A 268 4.65 -15.26 -1.94
C VAL A 268 5.51 -15.26 -0.68
N GLU A 269 5.81 -16.45 -0.17
CA GLU A 269 6.75 -16.66 0.93
C GLU A 269 7.92 -17.52 0.45
N LEU A 270 9.11 -17.26 0.99
CA LEU A 270 10.30 -18.08 0.73
C LEU A 270 10.41 -19.17 1.79
N HIS A 271 10.46 -20.43 1.34
CA HIS A 271 10.71 -21.59 2.18
C HIS A 271 12.18 -22.03 2.08
N HIS A 272 12.78 -22.39 3.22
CA HIS A 272 14.11 -23.02 3.27
C HIS A 272 13.92 -24.54 3.22
N ILE A 273 14.41 -25.19 2.18
CA ILE A 273 14.22 -26.62 1.93
C ILE A 273 14.87 -27.46 3.04
N ASP A 274 16.09 -27.09 3.45
CA ASP A 274 16.86 -27.75 4.51
C ASP A 274 16.39 -27.42 5.94
N GLY A 275 15.42 -26.51 6.10
CA GLY A 275 14.95 -26.04 7.40
C GLY A 275 15.95 -25.15 8.17
N ASN A 276 17.11 -24.84 7.59
CA ASN A 276 18.11 -23.95 8.15
C ASN A 276 17.92 -22.52 7.64
N HIS A 277 17.40 -21.66 8.52
CA HIS A 277 17.07 -20.26 8.20
C HIS A 277 18.32 -19.36 8.02
N ASP A 278 19.51 -19.89 8.30
CA ASP A 278 20.79 -19.19 8.11
C ASP A 278 21.46 -19.56 6.77
N ASN A 279 20.95 -20.56 6.04
CA ASN A 279 21.54 -21.02 4.78
C ASN A 279 20.95 -20.31 3.54
N TRP A 280 21.55 -19.16 3.26
CA TRP A 280 21.56 -18.29 2.06
C TRP A 280 21.64 -18.91 0.65
N LYS A 281 21.92 -20.21 0.49
CA LYS A 281 22.25 -20.78 -0.83
C LYS A 281 21.03 -20.81 -1.75
N LYS A 282 21.22 -20.49 -3.04
CA LYS A 282 20.13 -20.40 -4.04
C LYS A 282 19.29 -21.68 -4.10
N ASN A 283 19.95 -22.82 -4.15
CA ASN A 283 19.31 -24.14 -4.22
C ASN A 283 18.54 -24.54 -2.95
N ASN A 284 18.64 -23.76 -1.88
CA ASN A 284 17.94 -24.01 -0.62
C ASN A 284 16.62 -23.25 -0.48
N HIS A 285 16.29 -22.39 -1.45
CA HIS A 285 15.13 -21.51 -1.36
C HIS A 285 14.07 -21.92 -2.37
N GLN A 286 12.83 -21.98 -1.92
CA GLN A 286 11.69 -22.24 -2.78
C GLN A 286 10.60 -21.19 -2.55
N ALA A 287 10.11 -20.56 -3.62
CA ALA A 287 8.97 -19.66 -3.55
C ALA A 287 7.67 -20.49 -3.47
N VAL A 288 6.86 -20.23 -2.44
CA VAL A 288 5.61 -20.96 -2.18
C VAL A 288 4.46 -20.01 -1.84
N HIS A 289 3.22 -20.42 -2.08
CA HIS A 289 2.05 -19.69 -1.58
C HIS A 289 2.08 -19.67 -0.06
N ARG A 290 1.56 -18.61 0.57
CA ARG A 290 1.40 -18.55 2.03
C ARG A 290 0.64 -19.77 2.59
N SER A 291 -0.41 -20.22 1.91
CA SER A 291 -1.17 -21.43 2.27
C SER A 291 -0.31 -22.69 2.21
N CYS A 292 0.44 -22.86 1.12
CA CYS A 292 1.38 -23.96 0.94
C CYS A 292 2.50 -23.92 2.00
N HIS A 293 3.03 -22.74 2.32
CA HIS A 293 4.05 -22.57 3.35
C HIS A 293 3.54 -23.01 4.72
N GLN A 294 2.31 -22.64 5.07
CA GLN A 294 1.65 -23.11 6.29
C GLN A 294 1.48 -24.64 6.30
N GLN A 295 1.07 -25.26 5.19
CA GLN A 295 0.94 -26.71 5.08
C GLN A 295 2.28 -27.45 5.25
N ILE A 296 3.37 -26.90 4.70
CA ILE A 296 4.72 -27.48 4.88
C ILE A 296 5.14 -27.46 6.36
N HIS A 297 4.87 -26.38 7.09
CA HIS A 297 5.18 -26.31 8.52
C HIS A 297 4.24 -27.18 9.38
N TRP A 298 2.98 -27.33 8.96
CA TRP A 298 2.01 -28.17 9.65
C TRP A 298 2.37 -29.66 9.53
N SER A 299 2.71 -30.13 8.32
CA SER A 299 3.11 -31.52 8.07
C SER A 299 4.40 -31.92 8.80
N LYS A 300 5.37 -31.01 8.92
CA LYS A 300 6.59 -31.26 9.73
C LYS A 300 6.33 -31.35 11.24
N SER A 301 5.20 -30.84 11.73
CA SER A 301 4.87 -30.87 13.18
C SER A 301 4.28 -32.21 13.64
N THR A 302 3.75 -33.03 12.73
CA THR A 302 3.17 -34.34 13.02
C THR A 302 4.18 -35.48 13.09
N ASP A 303 5.41 -35.26 12.59
CA ASP A 303 6.49 -36.26 12.57
C ASP A 303 7.47 -36.16 13.76
N LYS A 304 7.18 -35.34 14.78
CA LYS A 304 7.94 -35.44 16.03
C LYS A 304 7.41 -36.62 16.86
N PRO A 305 8.18 -37.70 17.09
CA PRO A 305 7.79 -38.68 18.09
C PRO A 305 7.68 -37.95 19.43
N LYS A 306 6.57 -38.17 20.12
CA LYS A 306 6.41 -37.80 21.53
C LYS A 306 7.45 -38.62 22.30
N GLY A 307 8.60 -38.02 22.56
CA GLY A 307 9.54 -38.45 23.59
C GLY A 307 9.09 -37.92 24.94
#